data_AF-A0A2I2MFJ7-F1
#
_entry.id   AF-A0A2I2MFJ7-F1
#
_cell.length_a   1.000
_cell.length_b   1.000
_cell.length_c   1.000
_cell.angle_alpha   90.00
_cell.angle_beta   90.00
_cell.angle_gamma   90.00
#
_symmetry.space_group_name_H-M   'P 1'
#
loop_
_entity.id
_entity.type
_entity.pdbx_description
1 polymer ?
#
loop_
_entity_poly.entity_id
_entity_poly.type
_entity_poly.pdbx_seq_one_letter_code
_entity_poly.pdbx_strand_id
1 'polypeptide(L)'
;MAYCRFSSNHWNCDVYVYESDFGFEVHVAKSRHVSEEDFPFPPENLWDRPVEEIMFWLHKEQVWLNGCTLVPIGLSRDGEDFDFATPQEAADFLKDLQNEGYLVPDTVIDVLEGDLC
;
A
#
# COMPACT_ATOMS: atom_id res chain seq x y z
N MET A 1 1.58 -13.60 6.47
CA MET A 1 0.77 -13.22 5.27
C MET A 1 0.91 -11.73 5.05
N ALA A 2 1.00 -11.20 3.81
CA ALA A 2 1.00 -9.74 3.62
C ALA A 2 -0.42 -9.21 3.39
N TYR A 3 -0.82 -8.19 4.14
CA TYR A 3 -2.16 -7.59 4.06
C TYR A 3 -2.20 -6.43 3.05
N CYS A 4 -1.15 -5.61 3.00
CA CYS A 4 -0.91 -4.62 1.96
C CYS A 4 0.59 -4.46 1.75
N ARG A 5 1.03 -3.66 0.78
CA ARG A 5 2.42 -3.27 0.49
C ARG A 5 2.44 -1.82 0.02
N PHE A 6 3.61 -1.19 -0.07
CA PHE A 6 3.70 0.17 -0.62
C PHE A 6 3.17 0.31 -2.07
N SER A 7 3.18 -0.78 -2.85
CA SER A 7 2.60 -0.79 -4.20
C SER A 7 1.11 -1.15 -4.23
N SER A 8 0.51 -1.52 -3.10
CA SER A 8 -0.93 -1.77 -3.00
C SER A 8 -1.72 -0.51 -3.31
N ASN A 9 -2.99 -0.68 -3.70
CA ASN A 9 -3.89 0.42 -4.07
C ASN A 9 -3.27 1.36 -5.12
N HIS A 10 -2.59 0.79 -6.13
CA HIS A 10 -1.95 1.54 -7.22
C HIS A 10 -0.88 2.53 -6.74
N TRP A 11 0.04 2.07 -5.87
CA TRP A 11 1.08 2.90 -5.24
C TRP A 11 0.56 4.03 -4.35
N ASN A 12 -0.73 3.98 -4.00
CA ASN A 12 -1.39 4.87 -3.05
C ASN A 12 -1.50 4.21 -1.67
N CYS A 13 -0.36 3.77 -1.15
CA CYS A 13 -0.23 3.09 0.14
C CYS A 13 1.11 3.45 0.78
N ASP A 14 1.07 4.11 1.94
CA ASP A 14 2.26 4.50 2.70
C ASP A 14 2.69 3.44 3.72
N VAL A 15 1.99 2.31 3.80
CA VAL A 15 2.30 1.24 4.75
C VAL A 15 2.57 -0.08 4.05
N TYR A 16 3.43 -0.89 4.65
CA TYR A 16 3.60 -2.29 4.33
C TYR A 16 3.29 -3.10 5.59
N VAL A 17 2.23 -3.91 5.53
CA VAL A 17 1.73 -4.66 6.67
C VAL A 17 1.73 -6.15 6.37
N TYR A 18 2.33 -6.95 7.26
CA TYR A 18 2.30 -8.40 7.16
C TYR A 18 2.37 -9.08 8.52
N GLU A 19 1.81 -10.29 8.58
CA GLU A 19 1.99 -11.20 9.71
C GLU A 19 3.28 -12.01 9.54
N SER A 20 4.06 -12.09 10.62
CA SER A 20 5.28 -12.86 10.79
C SER A 20 5.20 -13.75 12.03
N ASP A 21 6.26 -14.49 12.33
CA ASP A 21 6.35 -15.31 13.56
C ASP A 21 6.33 -14.47 14.85
N PHE A 22 6.54 -13.15 14.75
CA PHE A 22 6.57 -12.22 15.88
C PHE A 22 5.25 -11.45 16.07
N GLY A 23 4.24 -11.70 15.23
CA GLY A 23 2.96 -11.00 15.23
C GLY A 23 2.72 -10.25 13.92
N PHE A 24 2.36 -8.98 14.02
CA PHE A 24 1.99 -8.11 12.90
C PHE A 24 3.00 -6.98 12.76
N GLU A 25 3.72 -6.97 11.65
CA GLU A 25 4.74 -5.96 11.36
C GLU A 25 4.12 -4.87 10.46
N VAL A 26 4.35 -3.61 10.82
CA VAL A 26 3.91 -2.42 10.09
C VAL A 26 5.13 -1.56 9.79
N HIS A 27 5.45 -1.42 8.50
CA HIS A 27 6.47 -0.47 8.04
C HIS A 27 5.79 0.76 7.48
N VAL A 28 6.23 1.94 7.92
CA VAL A 28 5.74 3.23 7.41
C VAL A 28 6.74 3.76 6.38
N ALA A 29 6.25 4.10 5.18
CA ALA A 29 7.07 4.69 4.14
C ALA A 29 7.60 6.05 4.61
N LYS A 30 8.80 6.41 4.13
CA LYS A 30 9.38 7.74 4.35
C LYS A 30 9.02 8.74 3.23
N SER A 31 8.68 8.22 2.07
CA SER A 31 8.42 8.98 0.86
C SER A 31 7.40 8.25 0.00
N ARG A 32 6.63 8.98 -0.80
CA ARG A 32 5.64 8.43 -1.72
C ARG A 32 5.85 8.92 -3.15
N HIS A 33 5.33 8.16 -4.12
CA HIS A 33 5.37 8.52 -5.53
C HIS A 33 4.30 9.58 -5.80
N VAL A 34 4.70 10.69 -6.41
CA VAL A 34 3.80 11.75 -6.87
C VAL A 34 4.03 11.98 -8.36
N SER A 35 2.95 11.99 -9.11
CA SER A 35 2.92 12.25 -10.55
C SER A 35 1.89 13.33 -10.85
N GLU A 36 2.14 14.14 -11.88
CA GLU A 36 1.11 15.01 -12.47
C GLU A 36 0.18 14.24 -13.41
N GLU A 37 0.63 13.07 -13.90
CA GLU A 37 -0.15 12.19 -14.76
C GLU A 37 -0.94 11.17 -13.94
N ASP A 38 -2.16 10.86 -14.39
CA ASP A 38 -3.00 9.84 -13.74
C ASP A 38 -2.37 8.45 -13.80
N PHE A 39 -2.62 7.64 -12.75
CA PHE A 39 -2.21 6.24 -12.75
C PHE A 39 -2.89 5.48 -13.89
N PRO A 40 -2.15 4.67 -14.69
CA PRO A 40 -2.73 3.92 -15.81
C PRO A 40 -3.50 2.69 -15.30
N PHE A 41 -4.75 2.89 -14.89
CA PHE A 41 -5.61 1.80 -14.40
C PHE A 41 -5.76 0.68 -15.45
N PRO A 42 -5.34 -0.55 -15.14
CA PRO A 42 -5.54 -1.68 -16.03
C PRO A 42 -7.02 -2.12 -16.02
N PRO A 43 -7.47 -2.87 -17.03
CA PRO A 43 -8.76 -3.54 -16.97
C PRO A 43 -8.81 -4.53 -15.80
N GLU A 44 -9.95 -4.63 -15.12
CA GLU A 44 -10.12 -5.51 -13.94
C GLU A 44 -9.75 -6.98 -14.23
N ASN A 45 -10.05 -7.45 -15.44
CA ASN A 45 -9.74 -8.81 -15.88
C ASN A 45 -8.35 -8.97 -16.50
N LEU A 46 -7.37 -8.11 -16.15
CA LEU A 46 -6.05 -8.07 -16.77
C LEU A 46 -5.40 -9.46 -16.86
N TRP A 47 -5.47 -10.23 -15.77
CA TRP A 47 -4.79 -11.53 -15.66
C TRP A 47 -5.43 -12.64 -16.50
N ASP A 48 -6.65 -12.43 -17.01
CA ASP A 48 -7.33 -13.36 -17.92
C ASP A 48 -7.05 -13.05 -19.40
N ARG A 49 -6.26 -12.00 -19.68
CA ARG A 49 -5.96 -11.52 -21.04
C ARG A 49 -4.70 -12.16 -21.63
N PRO A 50 -4.49 -12.08 -22.95
CA PRO A 50 -3.25 -12.50 -23.58
C PRO A 50 -2.02 -11.84 -22.95
N VAL A 51 -0.90 -12.56 -22.94
CA VAL A 51 0.34 -12.11 -22.30
C VAL A 51 0.83 -10.77 -22.85
N GLU A 52 0.62 -10.49 -24.13
CA GLU A 52 0.99 -9.23 -24.76
C GLU A 52 0.23 -8.04 -24.17
N GLU A 53 -1.05 -8.21 -23.84
CA GLU A 53 -1.85 -7.17 -23.18
C GLU A 53 -1.42 -6.99 -21.72
N ILE A 54 -1.13 -8.07 -21.00
CA ILE A 54 -0.59 -8.02 -19.64
C ILE A 54 0.71 -7.21 -19.62
N MET A 55 1.65 -7.57 -20.50
CA MET A 55 2.95 -6.89 -20.61
C MET A 55 2.81 -5.43 -21.02
N PHE A 56 1.83 -5.09 -21.87
CA PHE A 56 1.54 -3.71 -22.24
C PHE A 56 1.10 -2.86 -21.03
N TRP A 57 0.23 -3.39 -20.17
CA TRP A 57 -0.21 -2.67 -18.98
C TRP A 57 0.87 -2.57 -17.91
N LEU A 58 1.64 -3.64 -17.68
CA LEU A 58 2.82 -3.58 -16.80
C LEU A 58 3.86 -2.56 -17.29
N HIS A 59 4.04 -2.45 -18.61
CA HIS A 59 4.91 -1.44 -19.19
C HIS A 59 4.38 -0.01 -18.95
N LYS A 60 3.06 0.22 -19.09
CA LYS A 60 2.45 1.52 -18.78
C LYS A 60 2.65 1.91 -17.33
N GLU A 61 2.40 0.99 -16.40
CA GLU A 61 2.66 1.20 -14.97
C GLU A 61 4.12 1.57 -14.73
N GLN A 62 5.06 0.83 -15.33
CA GLN A 62 6.48 1.12 -15.20
C GLN A 62 6.85 2.51 -15.78
N VAL A 63 6.27 2.91 -16.91
CA VAL A 63 6.47 4.24 -17.49
C VAL A 63 5.95 5.33 -16.57
N TRP A 64 4.77 5.14 -15.97
CA TRP A 64 4.21 6.05 -14.99
C TRP A 64 5.11 6.18 -13.75
N LEU A 65 5.57 5.05 -13.19
CA LEU A 65 6.51 5.03 -12.05
C LEU A 65 7.81 5.77 -12.36
N ASN A 66 8.37 5.58 -13.55
CA ASN A 66 9.60 6.28 -13.97
C ASN A 66 9.39 7.80 -14.13
N GLY A 67 8.16 8.25 -14.35
CA GLY A 67 7.80 9.67 -14.41
C GLY A 67 7.49 10.29 -13.04
N CYS A 68 7.29 9.47 -12.00
CA CYS A 68 6.99 9.95 -10.67
C CYS A 68 8.20 10.62 -10.00
N THR A 69 7.92 11.60 -9.15
CA THR A 69 8.88 12.10 -8.16
C THR A 69 8.63 11.44 -6.81
N LEU A 70 9.68 10.95 -6.16
CA LEU A 70 9.62 10.53 -4.76
C LEU A 70 9.72 11.75 -3.85
N VAL A 71 8.65 12.05 -3.13
CA VAL A 71 8.61 13.18 -2.18
C VAL A 71 8.53 12.66 -0.75
N PRO A 72 9.21 13.30 0.23
CA PRO A 72 8.98 13.00 1.64
C PRO A 72 7.51 13.14 2.00
N ILE A 73 7.00 12.24 2.84
CA ILE A 73 5.62 12.32 3.32
C ILE A 73 5.47 13.51 4.27
N GLY A 74 6.43 13.68 5.18
CA GLY A 74 6.52 14.82 6.10
C GLY A 74 5.61 14.70 7.31
N LEU A 75 5.20 13.49 7.70
CA LEU A 75 4.38 13.21 8.88
C LEU A 75 5.24 12.57 9.99
N SER A 76 4.66 12.34 11.17
CA SER A 76 5.43 12.07 12.38
C SER A 76 6.10 10.70 12.44
N ARG A 77 5.61 9.73 11.66
CA ARG A 77 6.00 8.31 11.68
C ARG A 77 6.80 7.85 10.46
N ASP A 78 7.28 8.79 9.64
CA ASP A 78 7.96 8.51 8.38
C ASP A 78 9.18 7.59 8.57
N GLY A 79 9.16 6.41 7.94
CA GLY A 79 10.27 5.46 7.97
C GLY A 79 10.42 4.67 9.27
N GLU A 80 9.42 4.72 10.16
CA GLU A 80 9.40 3.89 11.38
C GLU A 80 8.79 2.50 11.10
N ASP A 81 9.24 1.53 11.90
CA ASP A 81 8.78 0.14 11.86
C ASP A 81 8.18 -0.22 13.23
N PHE A 82 7.07 -0.96 13.23
CA PHE A 82 6.34 -1.35 14.43
C PHE A 82 5.92 -2.81 14.39
N ASP A 83 5.95 -3.46 15.56
CA ASP A 83 5.50 -4.83 15.75
C ASP A 83 4.33 -4.86 16.75
N PHE A 84 3.27 -5.56 16.40
CA PHE A 84 2.08 -5.72 17.23
C PHE A 84 1.80 -7.20 17.51
N ALA A 85 1.34 -7.52 18.72
CA ALA A 85 1.07 -8.90 19.09
C ALA A 85 -0.26 -9.41 18.51
N THR A 86 -1.18 -8.49 18.24
CA THR A 86 -2.53 -8.82 17.78
C THR A 86 -2.91 -8.03 16.52
N PRO A 87 -3.82 -8.56 15.68
CA PRO A 87 -4.29 -7.84 14.50
C PRO A 87 -5.05 -6.56 14.86
N GLN A 88 -5.77 -6.56 16.00
CA GLN A 88 -6.51 -5.38 16.46
C GLN A 88 -5.58 -4.22 16.81
N GLU A 89 -4.46 -4.49 17.50
CA GLU A 89 -3.46 -3.45 17.81
C GLU A 89 -2.88 -2.83 16.53
N ALA A 90 -2.60 -3.66 15.52
CA ALA A 90 -2.17 -3.17 14.21
C ALA A 90 -3.27 -2.34 13.53
N ALA A 91 -4.53 -2.78 13.55
CA ALA A 91 -5.65 -2.04 12.97
C ALA A 91 -5.85 -0.68 13.64
N ASP A 92 -5.79 -0.61 14.97
CA ASP A 92 -5.90 0.64 15.73
C ASP A 92 -4.77 1.61 15.35
N PHE A 93 -3.54 1.12 15.25
CA PHE A 93 -2.40 1.94 14.81
C PHE A 93 -2.56 2.44 13.36
N LEU A 94 -3.06 1.61 12.45
CA LEU A 94 -3.32 2.01 11.07
C LEU A 94 -4.40 3.12 10.98
N LYS A 95 -5.42 3.09 11.84
CA LYS A 95 -6.42 4.16 11.96
C LYS A 95 -5.79 5.46 12.47
N ASP A 96 -4.86 5.39 13.42
CA ASP A 96 -4.12 6.57 13.89
C ASP A 96 -3.29 7.19 12.76
N LEU A 97 -2.62 6.37 11.95
CA LEU A 97 -1.89 6.84 10.77
C LEU A 97 -2.83 7.49 9.74
N GLN A 98 -3.99 6.90 9.45
CA GLN A 98 -5.00 7.53 8.58
C GLN A 98 -5.44 8.90 9.11
N ASN A 99 -5.72 9.00 10.41
CA ASN A 99 -6.14 10.24 11.05
C ASN A 99 -5.05 11.33 10.97
N GLU A 100 -3.78 10.95 10.95
CA GLU A 100 -2.65 11.86 10.75
C GLU A 100 -2.48 12.30 9.28
N GLY A 101 -2.98 11.51 8.33
CA GLY A 101 -2.95 11.81 6.89
C GLY A 101 -2.07 10.87 6.06
N TYR A 102 -1.64 9.74 6.62
CA TYR A 102 -1.04 8.66 5.84
C TYR A 102 -2.09 7.99 4.96
N LEU A 103 -1.66 7.55 3.78
CA LEU A 103 -2.46 6.80 2.83
C LEU A 103 -2.43 5.33 3.23
N VAL A 104 -3.42 4.91 4.00
CA VAL A 104 -3.62 3.51 4.37
C VAL A 104 -4.92 3.03 3.74
N PRO A 105 -4.94 1.93 2.97
CA PRO A 105 -6.18 1.41 2.39
C PRO A 105 -7.17 0.89 3.45
N ASP A 106 -8.43 1.31 3.42
CA ASP A 106 -9.45 0.83 4.38
C ASP A 106 -9.56 -0.71 4.41
N THR A 107 -9.43 -1.33 3.23
CA THR A 107 -9.42 -2.79 3.09
C THR A 107 -8.39 -3.51 3.99
N VAL A 108 -7.25 -2.87 4.31
CA VAL A 108 -6.25 -3.50 5.19
C VAL A 108 -6.73 -3.52 6.65
N ILE A 109 -7.41 -2.45 7.07
CA ILE A 109 -7.98 -2.32 8.41
C ILE A 109 -9.14 -3.30 8.56
N ASP A 110 -10.07 -3.31 7.60
CA ASP A 110 -11.24 -4.20 7.59
C ASP A 110 -10.84 -5.69 7.69
N VAL A 111 -9.77 -6.10 6.98
CA VAL A 111 -9.27 -7.48 7.07
C VAL A 111 -8.68 -7.79 8.45
N LEU A 112 -7.92 -6.85 9.04
CA LEU A 112 -7.33 -7.05 10.37
C LEU A 112 -8.39 -7.09 11.48
N GLU A 113 -9.48 -6.34 11.34
CA GLU A 113 -10.62 -6.36 12.26
C GLU A 113 -11.52 -7.59 12.07
N GLY A 114 -11.35 -8.31 10.96
CA GLY A 114 -12.16 -9.48 10.61
C GLY A 114 -13.51 -9.14 9.97
N ASP A 115 -13.68 -7.90 9.49
CA ASP A 115 -14.91 -7.42 8.85
C ASP A 115 -15.05 -7.86 7.39
N LEU A 116 -13.92 -8.20 6.74
CA LEU A 116 -13.88 -8.85 5.42
C LEU A 116 -13.76 -10.38 5.58
N CYS A 117 -14.90 -11.07 5.67
CA CYS A 117 -15.03 -12.53 5.67
C CYS A 117 -15.87 -13.03 4.48
#